data_AF-A0A948RJJ4-F1
#
_entry.id   AF-A0A948RJJ4-F1
#
_cell.length_a   1.000
_cell.length_b   1.000
_cell.length_c   1.000
_cell.angle_alpha   90.00
_cell.angle_beta   90.00
_cell.angle_gamma   90.00
#
_symmetry.space_group_name_H-M   'P 1'
#
loop_
_entity.id
_entity.type
_entity.pdbx_description
1 polymer ?
#
loop_
_entity_poly.entity_id
_entity_poly.type
_entity_poly.pdbx_seq_one_letter_code
_entity_poly.pdbx_strand_id
1 'polypeptide(L)'
;MFDKERQAVEAKIRTYCAQNEIPLSELKWVPIPFSGEWGFSTSFFQTAANEARTGKKVAVPQRAQEIAEQVRGPVSDVPGIRRVEAVKGYLNLYFDTAEYARRVVDTVLKEDRDFGHGAPKGERVMVEYAQPNTHHSFHIGHARNAILGETLARIVQFAGFDTIRASYPGDMGLGVITVLWAYDKFYKNQQPQGIHERGQWLAKIYVEAIKLLEAKENETPEEKVQREAGESERREIYRKWDAGDPEVRNLWLETREWSLEELRDILRILDINIDVWFFESDVDGPCKAIVEELISRGIADDERPQGGAVIVKIDEKLGLTKEKYRTNVLLRSDGTSLYLTKDLALAKVKFEQYQVDRSIYVVDVRQSMHLQQAFAILKLWGFKQAEKCFHLGYGFVSLPEGAMSARRGRVVVFKDVADEAEQRALAAMGERTPEMPESERRIIAQQIGLGALKYALLSVDNNKDIVFNIDEALNFEGHTGPYIQNAYVRAASILRKSNVERQKSGAFDPSTSFVPRTPAARRCETASSGQALRPVPFDYELTTHEVQLIDLISRFPAAVEQAANE
;
A
#
# COMPACT_ATOMS: atom_id res chain seq x y z
N MET A 1 -5.84 -25.72 -6.12
CA MET A 1 -4.94 -26.91 -6.14
C MET A 1 -5.66 -28.21 -6.47
N PHE A 2 -6.87 -28.47 -5.95
CA PHE A 2 -7.68 -29.66 -6.30
C PHE A 2 -8.98 -29.29 -7.01
N ASP A 3 -8.95 -28.22 -7.81
CA ASP A 3 -10.14 -27.72 -8.52
C ASP A 3 -10.63 -28.72 -9.57
N LYS A 4 -9.72 -29.50 -10.17
CA LYS A 4 -10.04 -30.56 -11.12
C LYS A 4 -10.79 -31.72 -10.46
N GLU A 5 -10.32 -32.15 -9.30
CA GLU A 5 -10.95 -33.21 -8.50
C GLU A 5 -12.31 -32.76 -7.99
N ARG A 6 -12.41 -31.51 -7.51
CA ARG A 6 -13.70 -30.91 -7.13
C ARG A 6 -14.67 -30.88 -8.32
N GLN A 7 -14.23 -30.45 -9.51
CA GLN A 7 -15.05 -30.45 -10.72
C GLN A 7 -15.47 -31.86 -11.15
N ALA A 8 -14.59 -32.86 -11.00
CA ALA A 8 -14.92 -34.26 -11.30
C ALA A 8 -15.96 -34.82 -10.32
N VAL A 9 -15.84 -34.51 -9.02
CA VAL A 9 -16.85 -34.85 -8.01
C VAL A 9 -18.18 -34.19 -8.32
N GLU A 10 -18.16 -32.89 -8.63
CA GLU A 10 -19.37 -32.16 -9.00
C GLU A 10 -20.05 -32.74 -10.24
N ALA A 11 -19.29 -33.13 -11.27
CA ALA A 11 -19.82 -33.79 -12.45
C ALA A 11 -20.49 -35.14 -12.08
N LYS A 12 -19.85 -35.94 -11.23
CA LYS A 12 -20.42 -37.21 -10.73
C LYS A 12 -21.69 -36.99 -9.91
N ILE A 13 -21.74 -35.97 -9.05
CA ILE A 13 -22.96 -35.59 -8.32
C ILE A 13 -24.08 -35.20 -9.29
N ARG A 14 -23.78 -34.35 -10.29
CA ARG A 14 -24.75 -33.94 -11.32
C ARG A 14 -25.30 -35.13 -12.09
N THR A 15 -24.43 -36.05 -12.53
CA THR A 15 -24.83 -37.28 -13.22
C THR A 15 -25.72 -38.15 -12.33
N TYR A 16 -25.34 -38.36 -11.07
CA TYR A 16 -26.12 -39.16 -10.13
C TYR A 16 -27.51 -38.55 -9.89
N CYS A 17 -27.58 -37.25 -9.62
CA CYS A 17 -28.85 -36.57 -9.42
C CYS A 17 -29.75 -36.63 -10.66
N ALA A 18 -29.20 -36.47 -11.87
CA ALA A 18 -29.95 -36.58 -13.11
C ALA A 18 -30.51 -37.99 -13.33
N GLN A 19 -29.72 -39.04 -13.07
CA GLN A 19 -30.14 -40.44 -13.21
C GLN A 19 -31.23 -40.84 -12.20
N ASN A 20 -31.31 -40.17 -11.05
CA ASN A 20 -32.26 -40.46 -9.98
C ASN A 20 -33.37 -39.40 -9.86
N GLU A 21 -33.54 -38.55 -10.88
CA GLU A 21 -34.56 -37.49 -10.94
C GLU A 21 -34.56 -36.56 -9.71
N ILE A 22 -33.37 -36.28 -9.16
CA ILE A 22 -33.17 -35.37 -8.03
C ILE A 22 -32.94 -33.95 -8.58
N PRO A 23 -33.78 -32.94 -8.22
CA PRO A 23 -33.65 -31.57 -8.70
C PRO A 23 -32.49 -30.84 -8.01
N LEU A 24 -31.27 -31.14 -8.44
CA LEU A 24 -30.03 -30.61 -7.86
C LEU A 24 -29.99 -29.07 -7.91
N SER A 25 -29.83 -28.46 -6.75
CA SER A 25 -29.52 -27.03 -6.64
C SER A 25 -28.06 -26.76 -6.98
N GLU A 26 -27.71 -25.51 -7.24
CA GLU A 26 -26.30 -25.11 -7.33
C GLU A 26 -25.52 -25.59 -6.09
N LEU A 27 -24.41 -26.30 -6.33
CA LEU A 27 -23.52 -26.77 -5.28
C LEU A 27 -22.61 -25.62 -4.85
N LYS A 28 -22.63 -25.29 -3.56
CA LYS A 28 -21.73 -24.31 -2.97
C LYS A 28 -20.62 -25.02 -2.21
N TRP A 29 -19.41 -24.91 -2.71
CA TRP A 29 -18.22 -25.51 -2.10
C TRP A 29 -17.54 -24.55 -1.13
N VAL A 30 -17.23 -25.03 0.07
CA VAL A 30 -16.46 -24.29 1.07
C VAL A 30 -15.26 -25.12 1.50
N PRO A 31 -14.07 -24.52 1.71
CA PRO A 31 -12.94 -25.23 2.29
C PRO A 31 -13.31 -25.76 3.68
N ILE A 32 -12.89 -26.98 4.00
CA ILE A 32 -12.99 -27.50 5.36
C ILE A 32 -11.95 -26.76 6.22
N PRO A 33 -12.30 -26.30 7.44
CA PRO A 33 -11.31 -25.74 8.35
C PRO A 33 -10.14 -26.69 8.54
N PHE A 34 -8.93 -26.22 8.22
CA PHE A 34 -7.76 -27.07 8.22
C PHE A 34 -7.42 -27.58 9.63
N SER A 35 -7.52 -28.89 9.82
CA SER A 35 -7.15 -29.59 11.07
C SER A 35 -6.11 -30.69 10.82
N GLY A 36 -5.20 -30.47 9.87
CA GLY A 36 -4.19 -31.44 9.42
C GLY A 36 -4.56 -32.19 8.14
N GLU A 37 -5.76 -31.95 7.59
CA GLU A 37 -6.21 -32.49 6.32
C GLU A 37 -6.82 -31.37 5.47
N TRP A 38 -6.54 -31.39 4.16
CA TRP A 38 -7.18 -30.49 3.21
C TRP A 38 -8.45 -31.11 2.65
N GLY A 39 -9.46 -30.29 2.43
CA GLY A 39 -10.72 -30.77 1.91
C GLY A 39 -11.72 -29.67 1.60
N PHE A 40 -12.82 -30.07 0.95
CA PHE A 40 -13.97 -29.21 0.69
C PHE A 40 -15.25 -29.87 1.19
N SER A 41 -16.21 -29.02 1.55
CA SER A 41 -17.56 -29.43 1.94
C SER A 41 -18.59 -28.80 1.00
N THR A 42 -19.66 -29.53 0.70
CA THR A 42 -20.85 -29.01 0.03
C THR A 42 -22.12 -29.48 0.73
N SER A 43 -23.22 -28.79 0.48
CA SER A 43 -24.48 -28.95 1.19
C SER A 43 -25.62 -29.37 0.28
N PHE A 44 -26.47 -30.30 0.74
CA PHE A 44 -27.65 -30.76 0.01
C PHE A 44 -28.99 -30.23 0.56
N PHE A 45 -28.97 -29.33 1.55
CA PHE A 45 -30.21 -28.78 2.14
C PHE A 45 -31.08 -28.06 1.12
N GLN A 46 -30.49 -27.26 0.22
CA GLN A 46 -31.25 -26.54 -0.79
C GLN A 46 -31.85 -27.48 -1.84
N THR A 47 -31.12 -28.54 -2.21
CA THR A 47 -31.63 -29.59 -3.11
C THR A 47 -32.80 -30.33 -2.46
N ALA A 48 -32.66 -30.75 -1.20
CA ALA A 48 -33.73 -31.42 -0.45
C ALA A 48 -34.97 -30.52 -0.27
N ALA A 49 -34.78 -29.21 -0.03
CA ALA A 49 -35.87 -28.26 0.07
C ALA A 49 -36.60 -28.06 -1.28
N ASN A 50 -35.87 -28.04 -2.39
CA ASN A 50 -36.47 -27.96 -3.73
C ASN A 50 -37.31 -29.21 -4.04
N GLU A 51 -36.82 -30.41 -3.69
CA GLU A 51 -37.56 -31.65 -3.86
C GLU A 51 -38.82 -31.72 -2.97
N ALA A 52 -38.77 -31.19 -1.74
CA ALA A 52 -39.97 -31.08 -0.90
C ALA A 52 -41.05 -30.19 -1.53
N ARG A 53 -40.65 -29.14 -2.26
CA ARG A 53 -41.57 -28.21 -2.94
C ARG A 53 -42.25 -28.81 -4.17
N THR A 54 -41.73 -29.90 -4.74
CA THR A 54 -42.38 -30.60 -5.86
C THR A 54 -43.50 -31.56 -5.42
N GLY A 55 -43.92 -31.49 -4.15
CA GLY A 55 -45.05 -32.26 -3.61
C GLY A 55 -44.69 -33.59 -2.94
N LYS A 56 -43.39 -33.95 -2.89
CA LYS A 56 -42.93 -35.11 -2.11
C LYS A 56 -42.91 -34.75 -0.61
N LYS A 57 -43.56 -35.56 0.23
CA LYS A 57 -43.48 -35.44 1.71
C LYS A 57 -42.12 -35.96 2.21
N VAL A 58 -41.10 -35.11 2.17
CA VAL A 58 -39.75 -35.42 2.66
C VAL A 58 -39.34 -34.46 3.78
N ALA A 59 -38.78 -35.01 4.87
CA ALA A 59 -38.16 -34.21 5.92
C ALA A 59 -36.80 -33.69 5.42
N VAL A 60 -36.68 -32.37 5.19
CA VAL A 60 -35.52 -31.76 4.52
C VAL A 60 -34.17 -32.17 5.11
N PRO A 61 -33.94 -32.19 6.44
CA PRO A 61 -32.66 -32.60 7.00
C PRO A 61 -32.33 -34.08 6.76
N GLN A 62 -33.33 -34.96 6.86
CA GLN A 62 -33.16 -36.38 6.60
C GLN A 62 -32.87 -36.61 5.12
N ARG A 63 -33.62 -35.93 4.24
CA ARG A 63 -33.43 -36.04 2.80
C ARG A 63 -32.07 -35.49 2.34
N ALA A 64 -31.60 -34.39 2.92
CA ALA A 64 -30.25 -33.88 2.65
C ALA A 64 -29.16 -34.89 3.05
N GLN A 65 -29.31 -35.55 4.20
CA GLN A 65 -28.40 -36.61 4.63
C GLN A 65 -28.46 -37.83 3.70
N GLU A 66 -29.65 -38.25 3.27
CA GLU A 66 -29.82 -39.34 2.32
C GLU A 66 -29.12 -39.04 1.00
N ILE A 67 -29.31 -37.84 0.43
CA ILE A 67 -28.65 -37.44 -0.81
C ILE A 67 -27.13 -37.45 -0.63
N ALA A 68 -26.62 -36.92 0.47
CA ALA A 68 -25.18 -36.91 0.77
C ALA A 68 -24.60 -38.34 0.85
N GLU A 69 -25.29 -39.27 1.51
CA GLU A 69 -24.86 -40.68 1.60
C GLU A 69 -24.96 -41.39 0.24
N GLN A 70 -26.01 -41.10 -0.54
CA GLN A 70 -26.23 -41.65 -1.87
C GLN A 70 -25.14 -41.27 -2.87
N VAL A 71 -24.70 -40.00 -2.86
CA VAL A 71 -23.64 -39.54 -3.75
C VAL A 71 -22.24 -39.93 -3.29
N ARG A 72 -22.07 -40.36 -2.03
CA ARG A 72 -20.77 -40.74 -1.45
C ARG A 72 -20.07 -41.82 -2.27
N GLY A 73 -20.77 -42.90 -2.61
CA GLY A 73 -20.21 -44.00 -3.40
C GLY A 73 -19.70 -43.56 -4.78
N PRO A 74 -20.57 -42.93 -5.61
CA PRO A 74 -20.21 -42.44 -6.94
C PRO A 74 -19.02 -41.48 -7.01
N VAL A 75 -18.67 -40.79 -5.92
CA VAL A 75 -17.60 -39.78 -5.88
C VAL A 75 -16.32 -40.28 -5.21
N SER A 76 -16.36 -41.41 -4.50
CA SER A 76 -15.22 -41.93 -3.72
C SER A 76 -14.07 -42.47 -4.58
N ASP A 77 -14.30 -42.76 -5.86
CA ASP A 77 -13.32 -43.27 -6.82
C ASP A 77 -12.55 -42.16 -7.56
N VAL A 78 -12.85 -40.88 -7.28
CA VAL A 78 -12.12 -39.77 -7.90
C VAL A 78 -10.67 -39.76 -7.38
N PRO A 79 -9.66 -39.85 -8.27
CA PRO A 79 -8.26 -39.82 -7.87
C PRO A 79 -7.91 -38.58 -7.04
N GLY A 80 -7.05 -38.75 -6.03
CA GLY A 80 -6.63 -37.69 -5.12
C GLY A 80 -7.58 -37.45 -3.93
N ILE A 81 -8.72 -38.15 -3.86
CA ILE A 81 -9.60 -38.17 -2.68
C ILE A 81 -9.23 -39.35 -1.79
N ARG A 82 -8.91 -39.06 -0.54
CA ARG A 82 -8.60 -40.07 0.48
C ARG A 82 -9.85 -40.57 1.19
N ARG A 83 -10.76 -39.65 1.51
CA ARG A 83 -11.94 -39.93 2.34
C ARG A 83 -13.11 -39.05 1.94
N VAL A 84 -14.30 -39.64 1.93
CA VAL A 84 -15.57 -38.93 1.73
C VAL A 84 -16.51 -39.25 2.88
N GLU A 85 -17.10 -38.22 3.48
CA GLU A 85 -18.02 -38.35 4.60
C GLU A 85 -19.33 -37.62 4.32
N ALA A 86 -20.45 -38.28 4.59
CA ALA A 86 -21.76 -37.66 4.59
C ALA A 86 -22.21 -37.41 6.02
N VAL A 87 -22.22 -36.15 6.46
CA VAL A 87 -22.52 -35.79 7.85
C VAL A 87 -23.52 -34.64 7.90
N LYS A 88 -24.67 -34.87 8.54
CA LYS A 88 -25.74 -33.87 8.75
C LYS A 88 -26.17 -33.13 7.47
N GLY A 89 -26.27 -33.84 6.34
CA GLY A 89 -26.66 -33.26 5.05
C GLY A 89 -25.55 -32.54 4.29
N TYR A 90 -24.31 -32.64 4.76
CA TYR A 90 -23.11 -32.19 4.07
C TYR A 90 -22.32 -33.38 3.53
N LEU A 91 -21.63 -33.15 2.42
CA LEU A 91 -20.64 -34.06 1.85
C LEU A 91 -19.25 -33.43 1.99
N ASN A 92 -18.42 -34.03 2.83
CA ASN A 92 -17.05 -33.63 3.09
C ASN A 92 -16.11 -34.50 2.27
N LEU A 93 -15.21 -33.87 1.51
CA LEU A 93 -14.18 -34.52 0.72
C LEU A 93 -12.83 -34.18 1.34
N TYR A 94 -12.05 -35.18 1.72
CA TYR A 94 -10.69 -35.00 2.20
C TYR A 94 -9.71 -35.52 1.15
N PHE A 95 -8.73 -34.70 0.81
CA PHE A 95 -7.71 -35.03 -0.18
C PHE A 95 -6.58 -35.87 0.42
N ASP A 96 -5.86 -36.56 -0.44
CA ASP A 96 -4.61 -37.20 -0.03
C ASP A 96 -3.58 -36.12 0.37
N THR A 97 -3.18 -36.14 1.64
CA THR A 97 -2.27 -35.15 2.23
C THR A 97 -0.92 -35.11 1.53
N ALA A 98 -0.35 -36.28 1.21
CA ALA A 98 0.97 -36.36 0.57
C ALA A 98 0.90 -35.87 -0.88
N GLU A 99 -0.15 -36.23 -1.61
CA GLU A 99 -0.37 -35.73 -2.97
C GLU A 99 -0.62 -34.21 -2.97
N TYR A 100 -1.42 -33.70 -2.04
CA TYR A 100 -1.68 -32.27 -1.92
C TYR A 100 -0.41 -31.49 -1.66
N ALA A 101 0.35 -31.92 -0.66
CA ALA A 101 1.61 -31.31 -0.29
C ALA A 101 2.61 -31.29 -1.45
N ARG A 102 2.73 -32.43 -2.15
CA ARG A 102 3.62 -32.54 -3.32
C ARG A 102 3.21 -31.54 -4.40
N ARG A 103 1.92 -31.45 -4.73
CA ARG A 103 1.44 -30.48 -5.73
C ARG A 103 1.76 -29.05 -5.33
N VAL A 104 1.62 -28.67 -4.05
CA VAL A 104 1.99 -27.34 -3.55
C VAL A 104 3.47 -27.09 -3.78
N VAL A 105 4.34 -28.00 -3.33
CA VAL A 105 5.79 -27.86 -3.47
C VAL A 105 6.20 -27.81 -4.94
N ASP A 106 5.69 -28.72 -5.78
CA ASP A 106 5.97 -28.76 -7.22
C ASP A 106 5.54 -27.46 -7.92
N THR A 107 4.37 -26.92 -7.57
CA THR A 107 3.90 -25.64 -8.11
C THR A 107 4.79 -24.50 -7.68
N VAL A 108 5.15 -24.41 -6.39
CA VAL A 108 6.05 -23.37 -5.87
C VAL A 108 7.41 -23.43 -6.55
N LEU A 109 7.98 -24.63 -6.71
CA LEU A 109 9.28 -24.80 -7.38
C LEU A 109 9.22 -24.47 -8.88
N LYS A 110 8.09 -24.78 -9.53
CA LYS A 110 7.88 -24.50 -10.96
C LYS A 110 7.64 -23.02 -11.23
N GLU A 111 6.80 -22.37 -10.43
CA GLU A 111 6.45 -20.95 -10.58
C GLU A 111 7.53 -20.04 -9.97
N ASP A 112 8.31 -20.53 -9.01
CA ASP A 112 9.39 -19.83 -8.31
C ASP A 112 8.93 -18.46 -7.81
N ARG A 113 9.39 -17.37 -8.43
CA ARG A 113 9.05 -15.99 -8.06
C ARG A 113 7.63 -15.59 -8.43
N ASP A 114 7.03 -16.29 -9.39
CA ASP A 114 5.67 -16.03 -9.86
C ASP A 114 4.61 -16.79 -9.04
N PHE A 115 5.01 -17.59 -8.04
CA PHE A 115 4.06 -18.29 -7.18
C PHE A 115 3.18 -17.30 -6.42
N GLY A 116 1.87 -17.37 -6.67
CA GLY A 116 0.88 -16.45 -6.11
C GLY A 116 0.72 -15.13 -6.85
N HIS A 117 1.43 -14.93 -7.96
CA HIS A 117 1.23 -13.76 -8.82
C HIS A 117 -0.15 -13.84 -9.49
N GLY A 118 -0.93 -12.77 -9.39
CA GLY A 118 -2.26 -12.67 -9.98
C GLY A 118 -2.22 -12.55 -11.50
N ALA A 119 -3.28 -13.04 -12.17
CA ALA A 119 -3.43 -12.83 -13.61
C ALA A 119 -3.66 -11.33 -13.92
N PRO A 120 -3.21 -10.82 -15.08
CA PRO A 120 -3.43 -9.43 -15.47
C PRO A 120 -4.91 -9.04 -15.41
N LYS A 121 -5.23 -7.97 -14.66
CA LYS A 121 -6.61 -7.51 -14.45
C LYS A 121 -7.10 -6.50 -15.51
N GLY A 122 -6.18 -5.93 -16.30
CA GLY A 122 -6.50 -4.94 -17.33
C GLY A 122 -7.01 -3.60 -16.78
N GLU A 123 -6.72 -3.32 -15.50
CA GLU A 123 -7.08 -2.09 -14.79
C GLU A 123 -5.79 -1.38 -14.35
N ARG A 124 -5.72 -0.08 -14.60
CA ARG A 124 -4.59 0.76 -14.19
C ARG A 124 -4.85 1.42 -12.84
N VAL A 125 -4.01 1.12 -11.87
CA VAL A 125 -4.10 1.61 -10.49
C VAL A 125 -2.97 2.59 -10.22
N MET A 126 -3.29 3.78 -9.73
CA MET A 126 -2.28 4.71 -9.22
C MET A 126 -2.31 4.70 -7.69
N VAL A 127 -1.17 4.47 -7.06
CA VAL A 127 -1.00 4.57 -5.60
C VAL A 127 -0.19 5.81 -5.31
N GLU A 128 -0.80 6.77 -4.62
CA GLU A 128 -0.21 8.05 -4.29
C GLU A 128 0.28 8.07 -2.83
N TYR A 129 1.58 8.27 -2.60
CA TYR A 129 2.23 8.21 -1.28
C TYR A 129 3.58 8.95 -1.29
N ALA A 130 4.27 8.97 -0.15
CA ALA A 130 5.53 9.67 0.06
C ALA A 130 5.44 11.16 -0.34
N GLN A 131 4.49 11.88 0.25
CA GLN A 131 4.10 13.25 -0.14
C GLN A 131 4.49 14.30 0.92
N PRO A 132 5.76 14.40 1.33
CA PRO A 132 6.13 15.40 2.33
C PRO A 132 6.04 16.81 1.74
N ASN A 133 5.89 17.80 2.61
CA ASN A 133 6.16 19.18 2.23
C ASN A 133 7.68 19.37 2.04
N THR A 134 8.05 20.15 1.02
CA THR A 134 9.44 20.62 0.86
C THR A 134 9.82 21.64 1.93
N HIS A 135 11.10 22.00 2.02
CA HIS A 135 11.64 22.91 3.04
C HIS A 135 11.43 22.41 4.48
N HIS A 136 11.25 21.10 4.62
CA HIS A 136 11.23 20.33 5.83
C HIS A 136 12.06 19.06 5.60
N SER A 137 12.57 18.45 6.67
CA SER A 137 13.30 17.19 6.56
C SER A 137 12.36 16.01 6.75
N PHE A 138 12.70 14.90 6.10
CA PHE A 138 11.92 13.67 6.14
C PHE A 138 12.04 12.98 7.50
N HIS A 139 10.91 12.78 8.18
CA HIS A 139 10.85 12.21 9.52
C HIS A 139 10.09 10.88 9.54
N ILE A 140 10.08 10.19 10.69
CA ILE A 140 9.46 8.86 10.81
C ILE A 140 7.96 8.81 10.45
N GLY A 141 7.23 9.90 10.68
CA GLY A 141 5.84 10.02 10.21
C GLY A 141 5.68 9.93 8.69
N HIS A 142 6.63 10.49 7.92
CA HIS A 142 6.64 10.35 6.46
C HIS A 142 7.11 8.95 6.05
N ALA A 143 8.03 8.34 6.81
CA ALA A 143 8.46 6.96 6.57
C ALA A 143 7.30 5.97 6.68
N ARG A 144 6.42 6.13 7.68
CA ARG A 144 5.19 5.33 7.81
C ARG A 144 4.35 5.37 6.53
N ASN A 145 4.08 6.58 6.04
CA ASN A 145 3.33 6.77 4.81
C ASN A 145 4.03 6.12 3.60
N ALA A 146 5.33 6.37 3.44
CA ALA A 146 6.11 5.87 2.32
C ALA A 146 6.16 4.33 2.28
N ILE A 147 6.40 3.71 3.43
CA ILE A 147 6.49 2.24 3.57
C ILE A 147 5.13 1.59 3.36
N LEU A 148 4.05 2.15 3.92
CA LEU A 148 2.69 1.64 3.72
C LEU A 148 2.28 1.71 2.24
N GLY A 149 2.50 2.87 1.60
CA GLY A 149 2.17 3.06 0.19
C GLY A 149 2.96 2.15 -0.74
N GLU A 150 4.27 2.00 -0.52
CA GLU A 150 5.08 1.05 -1.30
C GLU A 150 4.63 -0.39 -1.11
N THR A 151 4.30 -0.78 0.12
CA THR A 151 3.85 -2.16 0.41
C THR A 151 2.55 -2.47 -0.34
N LEU A 152 1.59 -1.54 -0.31
CA LEU A 152 0.36 -1.66 -1.07
C LEU A 152 0.65 -1.71 -2.58
N ALA A 153 1.48 -0.81 -3.10
CA ALA A 153 1.82 -0.78 -4.52
C ALA A 153 2.42 -2.11 -4.99
N ARG A 154 3.28 -2.74 -4.18
CA ARG A 154 3.84 -4.07 -4.46
C ARG A 154 2.77 -5.16 -4.46
N ILE A 155 1.87 -5.17 -3.49
CA ILE A 155 0.78 -6.15 -3.38
C ILE A 155 -0.18 -6.04 -4.57
N VAL A 156 -0.63 -4.81 -4.88
CA VAL A 156 -1.53 -4.53 -6.00
C VAL A 156 -0.89 -4.91 -7.34
N GLN A 157 0.39 -4.57 -7.53
CA GLN A 157 1.14 -4.98 -8.72
C GLN A 157 1.24 -6.50 -8.82
N PHE A 158 1.60 -7.18 -7.73
CA PHE A 158 1.73 -8.63 -7.67
C PHE A 158 0.39 -9.36 -7.87
N ALA A 159 -0.73 -8.72 -7.51
CA ALA A 159 -2.09 -9.21 -7.78
C ALA A 159 -2.52 -9.05 -9.25
N GLY A 160 -1.69 -8.45 -10.11
CA GLY A 160 -1.89 -8.37 -11.57
C GLY A 160 -2.44 -7.04 -12.09
N PHE A 161 -2.43 -5.97 -11.28
CA PHE A 161 -2.83 -4.64 -11.73
C PHE A 161 -1.67 -3.87 -12.38
N ASP A 162 -1.95 -3.06 -13.40
CA ASP A 162 -0.98 -2.12 -13.96
C ASP A 162 -0.82 -0.95 -12.99
N THR A 163 0.28 -0.94 -12.22
CA THR A 163 0.42 -0.10 -11.03
C THR A 163 1.39 1.05 -11.27
N ILE A 164 0.95 2.29 -11.00
CA ILE A 164 1.75 3.51 -11.04
C ILE A 164 1.99 4.01 -9.62
N ARG A 165 3.25 4.17 -9.22
CA ARG A 165 3.65 4.81 -7.96
C ARG A 165 3.77 6.30 -8.19
N ALA A 166 2.97 7.09 -7.48
CA ALA A 166 2.96 8.55 -7.60
C ALA A 166 3.31 9.22 -6.27
N SER A 167 4.04 10.33 -6.35
CA SER A 167 4.24 11.25 -5.22
C SER A 167 3.75 12.64 -5.59
N TYR A 168 3.19 13.35 -4.62
CA TYR A 168 2.67 14.70 -4.75
C TYR A 168 3.20 15.61 -3.62
N PRO A 169 4.50 15.95 -3.60
CA PRO A 169 5.06 16.80 -2.56
C PRO A 169 4.46 18.21 -2.55
N GLY A 170 4.21 18.74 -1.35
CA GLY A 170 3.79 20.12 -1.14
C GLY A 170 4.98 21.07 -1.27
N ASP A 171 5.11 21.74 -2.41
CA ASP A 171 6.26 22.59 -2.74
C ASP A 171 5.97 24.09 -2.70
N MET A 172 4.79 24.48 -2.22
CA MET A 172 4.39 25.87 -2.09
C MET A 172 3.68 26.14 -0.75
N GLY A 173 3.30 27.41 -0.52
CA GLY A 173 2.57 27.83 0.67
C GLY A 173 3.42 28.51 1.73
N LEU A 174 2.77 28.95 2.81
CA LEU A 174 3.37 29.88 3.78
C LEU A 174 4.61 29.30 4.50
N GLY A 175 4.67 27.98 4.70
CA GLY A 175 5.83 27.31 5.28
C GLY A 175 7.08 27.51 4.42
N VAL A 176 6.97 27.22 3.12
CA VAL A 176 8.02 27.43 2.12
C VAL A 176 8.44 28.90 2.09
N ILE A 177 7.48 29.83 1.96
CA ILE A 177 7.77 31.28 1.95
C ILE A 177 8.51 31.73 3.21
N THR A 178 8.17 31.17 4.37
CA THR A 178 8.84 31.49 5.64
C THR A 178 10.32 31.08 5.60
N VAL A 179 10.64 29.93 5.00
CA VAL A 179 12.03 29.50 4.81
C VAL A 179 12.76 30.36 3.78
N LEU A 180 12.12 30.69 2.65
CA LEU A 180 12.74 31.57 1.64
C LEU A 180 13.10 32.93 2.22
N TRP A 181 12.19 33.53 3.00
CA TRP A 181 12.45 34.81 3.68
C TRP A 181 13.63 34.72 4.64
N ALA A 182 13.63 33.74 5.54
CA ALA A 182 14.69 33.60 6.52
C ALA A 182 16.04 33.25 5.88
N TYR A 183 16.04 32.42 4.83
CA TYR A 183 17.24 32.10 4.08
C TYR A 183 17.81 33.34 3.38
N ASP A 184 16.99 34.09 2.62
CA ASP A 184 17.45 35.28 1.90
C ASP A 184 17.97 36.37 2.87
N LYS A 185 17.36 36.49 4.05
CA LYS A 185 17.75 37.49 5.05
C LYS A 185 18.99 37.12 5.85
N PHE A 186 19.12 35.88 6.29
CA PHE A 186 20.13 35.49 7.30
C PHE A 186 21.20 34.53 6.77
N TYR A 187 20.92 33.79 5.70
CA TYR A 187 21.72 32.65 5.26
C TYR A 187 22.09 32.66 3.78
N LYS A 188 21.85 33.77 3.07
CA LYS A 188 22.09 33.90 1.63
C LYS A 188 23.50 33.45 1.26
N ASN A 189 23.60 32.61 0.23
CA ASN A 189 24.83 31.98 -0.28
C ASN A 189 25.52 31.00 0.68
N GLN A 190 24.85 30.53 1.73
CA GLN A 190 25.36 29.47 2.60
C GLN A 190 24.65 28.15 2.27
N GLN A 191 25.38 27.03 2.32
CA GLN A 191 24.77 25.71 2.27
C GLN A 191 25.68 24.67 2.97
N PRO A 192 25.12 23.73 3.73
CA PRO A 192 25.85 22.57 4.23
C PRO A 192 26.40 21.69 3.11
N GLN A 193 27.47 20.95 3.43
CA GLN A 193 27.96 19.87 2.58
C GLN A 193 27.20 18.59 2.94
N GLY A 194 26.57 17.98 1.94
CA GLY A 194 25.82 16.72 2.08
C GLY A 194 24.34 16.84 1.76
N ILE A 195 23.76 15.77 1.24
CA ILE A 195 22.39 15.74 0.71
C ILE A 195 21.36 15.89 1.84
N HIS A 196 21.54 15.14 2.94
CA HIS A 196 20.60 15.17 4.07
C HIS A 196 20.75 16.45 4.90
N GLU A 197 21.97 16.95 5.05
CA GLU A 197 22.29 18.13 5.83
C GLU A 197 21.60 19.38 5.28
N ARG A 198 21.46 19.51 3.94
CA ARG A 198 20.72 20.62 3.32
C ARG A 198 19.25 20.61 3.70
N GLY A 199 18.56 19.47 3.56
CA GLY A 199 17.13 19.36 3.90
C GLY A 199 16.85 19.55 5.39
N GLN A 200 17.70 18.95 6.26
CA GLN A 200 17.67 19.18 7.70
C GLN A 200 17.92 20.64 8.08
N TRP A 201 18.80 21.33 7.34
CA TRP A 201 19.08 22.73 7.58
C TRP A 201 17.91 23.64 7.19
N LEU A 202 17.21 23.38 6.07
CA LEU A 202 15.97 24.09 5.75
C LEU A 202 14.91 23.93 6.85
N ALA A 203 14.80 22.74 7.45
CA ALA A 203 13.91 22.52 8.60
C ALA A 203 14.33 23.33 9.84
N LYS A 204 15.64 23.47 10.09
CA LYS A 204 16.16 24.32 11.18
C LYS A 204 15.86 25.80 10.93
N ILE A 205 16.09 26.29 9.70
CA ILE A 205 15.74 27.65 9.28
C ILE A 205 14.26 27.92 9.51
N TYR A 206 13.38 26.96 9.16
CA TYR A 206 11.95 27.09 9.43
C TYR A 206 11.64 27.30 10.92
N VAL A 207 12.22 26.49 11.80
CA VAL A 207 12.01 26.58 13.26
C VAL A 207 12.48 27.93 13.79
N GLU A 208 13.66 28.38 13.37
CA GLU A 208 14.22 29.68 13.76
C GLU A 208 13.33 30.84 13.27
N ALA A 209 12.90 30.79 12.01
CA ALA A 209 12.03 31.78 11.41
C ALA A 209 10.68 31.87 12.15
N ILE A 210 10.08 30.73 12.50
CA ILE A 210 8.83 30.70 13.28
C ILE A 210 9.02 31.32 14.66
N LYS A 211 10.13 31.03 15.36
CA LYS A 211 10.43 31.64 16.67
C LYS A 211 10.58 33.16 16.60
N LEU A 212 11.07 33.69 15.49
CA LEU A 212 11.17 35.15 15.26
C LEU A 212 9.81 35.78 14.95
N LEU A 213 8.88 35.02 14.37
CA LEU A 213 7.56 35.49 13.95
C LEU A 213 6.44 35.21 14.97
N GLU A 214 6.71 34.42 16.00
CA GLU A 214 5.74 34.04 17.03
C GLU A 214 5.69 35.10 18.14
N ALA A 215 4.48 35.58 18.45
CA ALA A 215 4.27 36.53 19.54
C ALA A 215 4.55 35.86 20.89
N LYS A 216 5.33 36.54 21.75
CA LYS A 216 5.67 36.08 23.10
C LYS A 216 4.79 36.78 24.14
N GLU A 217 4.41 36.09 25.21
CA GLU A 217 3.59 36.68 26.29
C GLU A 217 4.28 37.87 26.98
N ASN A 218 5.62 37.86 27.06
CA ASN A 218 6.44 38.93 27.66
C ASN A 218 7.29 39.66 26.61
N GLU A 219 6.78 39.82 25.39
CA GLU A 219 7.49 40.46 24.28
C GLU A 219 7.89 41.91 24.61
N THR A 220 9.17 42.27 24.45
CA THR A 220 9.59 43.67 24.60
C THR A 220 9.13 44.52 23.41
N PRO A 221 9.04 45.86 23.54
CA PRO A 221 8.72 46.72 22.40
C PRO A 221 9.65 46.51 21.19
N GLU A 222 10.94 46.26 21.43
CA GLU A 222 11.94 45.98 20.40
C GLU A 222 11.68 44.64 19.71
N GLU A 223 11.38 43.58 20.48
CA GLU A 223 11.04 42.27 19.93
C GLU A 223 9.76 42.34 19.07
N LYS A 224 8.76 43.10 19.52
CA LYS A 224 7.52 43.34 18.76
C LYS A 224 7.78 44.02 17.42
N VAL A 225 8.60 45.07 17.42
CA VAL A 225 8.98 45.79 16.19
C VAL A 225 9.74 44.86 15.23
N GLN A 226 10.65 44.03 15.74
CA GLN A 226 11.37 43.05 14.93
C GLN A 226 10.45 42.00 14.32
N ARG A 227 9.47 41.50 15.09
CA ARG A 227 8.47 40.54 14.61
C ARG A 227 7.59 41.13 13.51
N GLU A 228 7.06 42.34 13.72
CA GLU A 228 6.22 43.04 12.73
C GLU A 228 6.98 43.38 11.44
N ALA A 229 8.26 43.73 11.55
CA ALA A 229 9.15 43.91 10.41
C ALA A 229 9.37 42.59 9.65
N GLY A 230 9.67 41.49 10.37
CA GLY A 230 9.85 40.17 9.77
C GLY A 230 8.58 39.65 9.08
N GLU A 231 7.40 39.87 9.65
CA GLU A 231 6.14 39.54 8.99
C GLU A 231 5.94 40.33 7.70
N SER A 232 6.32 41.62 7.69
CA SER A 232 6.19 42.49 6.53
C SER A 232 7.12 42.06 5.40
N GLU A 233 8.37 41.72 5.73
CA GLU A 233 9.34 41.17 4.78
C GLU A 233 8.88 39.81 4.23
N ARG A 234 8.38 38.90 5.08
CA ARG A 234 7.83 37.61 4.64
C ARG A 234 6.65 37.80 3.68
N ARG A 235 5.76 38.76 3.96
CA ARG A 235 4.64 39.12 3.06
C ARG A 235 5.15 39.62 1.71
N GLU A 236 6.22 40.40 1.70
CA GLU A 236 6.83 40.88 0.45
C GLU A 236 7.48 39.74 -0.36
N ILE A 237 8.17 38.80 0.30
CA ILE A 237 8.68 37.59 -0.38
C ILE A 237 7.54 36.78 -0.99
N TYR A 238 6.42 36.63 -0.28
CA TYR A 238 5.25 35.95 -0.84
C TYR A 238 4.72 36.67 -2.08
N ARG A 239 4.52 38.00 -1.99
CA ARG A 239 4.04 38.82 -3.11
C ARG A 239 4.95 38.69 -4.34
N LYS A 240 6.28 38.70 -4.14
CA LYS A 240 7.26 38.50 -5.21
C LYS A 240 7.19 37.08 -5.80
N TRP A 241 7.07 36.06 -4.96
CA TRP A 241 6.91 34.67 -5.42
C TRP A 241 5.66 34.49 -6.29
N ASP A 242 4.54 35.06 -5.86
CA ASP A 242 3.26 35.01 -6.59
C ASP A 242 3.31 35.80 -7.91
N ALA A 243 4.01 36.94 -7.92
CA ALA A 243 4.27 37.73 -9.12
C ALA A 243 5.31 37.09 -10.08
N GLY A 244 5.90 35.95 -9.73
CA GLY A 244 6.90 35.27 -10.55
C GLY A 244 8.25 35.99 -10.61
N ASP A 245 8.62 36.73 -9.57
CA ASP A 245 9.92 37.40 -9.48
C ASP A 245 11.08 36.42 -9.70
N PRO A 246 11.98 36.66 -10.68
CA PRO A 246 13.03 35.70 -11.03
C PRO A 246 13.98 35.36 -9.88
N GLU A 247 14.30 36.32 -9.00
CA GLU A 247 15.25 36.09 -7.91
C GLU A 247 14.62 35.17 -6.85
N VAL A 248 13.38 35.46 -6.45
CA VAL A 248 12.63 34.64 -5.48
C VAL A 248 12.27 33.27 -6.05
N ARG A 249 11.93 33.17 -7.34
CA ARG A 249 11.63 31.89 -8.00
C ARG A 249 12.87 31.01 -8.15
N ASN A 250 14.02 31.59 -8.47
CA ASN A 250 15.28 30.84 -8.54
C ASN A 250 15.70 30.32 -7.15
N LEU A 251 15.59 31.17 -6.12
CA LEU A 251 15.85 30.74 -4.75
C LEU A 251 14.93 29.59 -4.36
N TRP A 252 13.62 29.71 -4.65
CA TRP A 252 12.65 28.65 -4.40
C TRP A 252 12.99 27.34 -5.12
N LEU A 253 13.34 27.39 -6.41
CA LEU A 253 13.71 26.21 -7.19
C LEU A 253 14.95 25.52 -6.61
N GLU A 254 15.97 26.29 -6.23
CA GLU A 254 17.21 25.78 -5.62
C GLU A 254 16.94 25.08 -4.29
N THR A 255 16.28 25.77 -3.35
CA THR A 255 16.01 25.20 -2.02
C THR A 255 14.98 24.08 -2.05
N ARG A 256 14.02 24.13 -2.98
CA ARG A 256 13.10 23.03 -3.29
C ARG A 256 13.87 21.79 -3.73
N GLU A 257 14.83 21.95 -4.64
CA GLU A 257 15.62 20.82 -5.15
C GLU A 257 16.43 20.15 -4.04
N TRP A 258 16.98 20.91 -3.08
CA TRP A 258 17.65 20.31 -1.92
C TRP A 258 16.74 19.38 -1.10
N SER A 259 15.47 19.75 -0.88
CA SER A 259 14.50 18.87 -0.22
C SER A 259 14.17 17.64 -1.06
N LEU A 260 14.10 17.79 -2.39
CA LEU A 260 13.82 16.68 -3.29
C LEU A 260 15.00 15.72 -3.44
N GLU A 261 16.23 16.22 -3.41
CA GLU A 261 17.45 15.40 -3.36
C GLU A 261 17.45 14.53 -2.08
N GLU A 262 17.19 15.12 -0.91
CA GLU A 262 17.06 14.39 0.36
C GLU A 262 15.95 13.32 0.26
N LEU A 263 14.78 13.69 -0.24
CA LEU A 263 13.65 12.76 -0.38
C LEU A 263 14.01 11.59 -1.30
N ARG A 264 14.56 11.85 -2.50
CA ARG A 264 14.92 10.80 -3.46
C ARG A 264 15.99 9.87 -2.89
N ASP A 265 16.96 10.41 -2.15
CA ASP A 265 17.98 9.58 -1.51
C ASP A 265 17.39 8.68 -0.41
N ILE A 266 16.49 9.22 0.41
CA ILE A 266 15.78 8.43 1.44
C ILE A 266 14.90 7.35 0.82
N LEU A 267 14.17 7.65 -0.25
CA LEU A 267 13.37 6.66 -0.96
C LEU A 267 14.25 5.55 -1.55
N ARG A 268 15.42 5.90 -2.08
CA ARG A 268 16.43 4.93 -2.53
C ARG A 268 16.91 4.03 -1.38
N ILE A 269 17.21 4.59 -0.20
CA ILE A 269 17.56 3.81 1.01
C ILE A 269 16.41 2.86 1.39
N LEU A 270 15.16 3.30 1.25
CA LEU A 270 13.97 2.51 1.54
C LEU A 270 13.61 1.50 0.45
N ASP A 271 14.35 1.40 -0.66
CA ASP A 271 13.98 0.61 -1.84
C ASP A 271 12.57 0.98 -2.38
N ILE A 272 12.34 2.28 -2.51
CA ILE A 272 11.11 2.87 -3.05
C ILE A 272 11.46 3.61 -4.33
N ASN A 273 10.75 3.30 -5.41
CA ASN A 273 10.89 3.99 -6.69
C ASN A 273 9.56 4.64 -7.08
N ILE A 274 9.56 5.95 -7.29
CA ILE A 274 8.37 6.70 -7.70
C ILE A 274 8.39 6.87 -9.21
N ASP A 275 7.33 6.42 -9.89
CA ASP A 275 7.21 6.47 -11.34
C ASP A 275 6.84 7.88 -11.82
N VAL A 276 5.99 8.57 -11.06
CA VAL A 276 5.46 9.90 -11.42
C VAL A 276 5.54 10.86 -10.25
N TRP A 277 6.11 12.02 -10.50
CA TRP A 277 6.18 13.13 -9.54
C TRP A 277 5.24 14.23 -9.98
N PHE A 278 4.28 14.55 -9.13
CA PHE A 278 3.43 15.72 -9.23
C PHE A 278 3.88 16.75 -8.20
N PHE A 279 3.62 18.03 -8.44
CA PHE A 279 3.88 19.07 -7.45
C PHE A 279 2.67 19.97 -7.29
N GLU A 280 2.44 20.44 -6.06
CA GLU A 280 1.32 21.33 -5.76
C GLU A 280 1.38 22.61 -6.61
N SER A 281 2.60 23.11 -6.87
CA SER A 281 2.84 24.26 -7.74
C SER A 281 2.46 24.02 -9.22
N ASP A 282 2.48 22.78 -9.72
CA ASP A 282 2.13 22.46 -11.11
C ASP A 282 0.63 22.59 -11.37
N VAL A 283 -0.19 22.35 -10.36
CA VAL A 283 -1.65 22.36 -10.47
C VAL A 283 -2.29 23.68 -10.04
N ASP A 284 -1.55 24.55 -9.35
CA ASP A 284 -2.09 25.82 -8.81
C ASP A 284 -2.62 26.76 -9.90
N GLY A 285 -1.90 26.91 -11.02
CA GLY A 285 -2.37 27.68 -12.17
C GLY A 285 -3.61 27.05 -12.84
N PRO A 286 -3.54 25.78 -13.28
CA PRO A 286 -4.66 25.05 -13.87
C PRO A 286 -5.95 25.02 -13.04
N CYS A 287 -5.87 25.13 -11.71
CA CYS A 287 -7.03 25.13 -10.81
C CYS A 287 -8.10 26.15 -11.20
N LYS A 288 -7.72 27.36 -11.65
CA LYS A 288 -8.70 28.41 -11.98
C LYS A 288 -9.60 27.97 -13.13
N ALA A 289 -9.03 27.35 -14.17
CA ALA A 289 -9.80 26.85 -15.31
C ALA A 289 -10.80 25.75 -14.90
N ILE A 290 -10.43 24.92 -13.93
CA ILE A 290 -11.29 23.87 -13.40
C ILE A 290 -12.48 24.44 -12.65
N VAL A 291 -12.26 25.50 -11.88
CA VAL A 291 -13.35 26.16 -11.15
C VAL A 291 -14.37 26.74 -12.12
N GLU A 292 -13.91 27.42 -13.18
CA GLU A 292 -14.80 27.92 -14.22
C GLU A 292 -15.57 26.79 -14.93
N GLU A 293 -14.91 25.64 -15.15
CA GLU A 293 -15.58 24.45 -15.68
C GLU A 293 -16.69 23.95 -14.73
N LEU A 294 -16.42 23.85 -13.43
CA LEU A 294 -17.41 23.42 -12.42
C LEU A 294 -18.59 24.39 -12.30
N ILE A 295 -18.35 25.70 -12.44
CA ILE A 295 -19.41 26.72 -12.49
C ILE A 295 -20.28 26.50 -13.74
N SER A 296 -19.65 26.35 -14.92
CA SER A 296 -20.37 26.17 -16.19
C SER A 296 -21.27 24.93 -16.21
N ARG A 297 -20.89 23.89 -15.46
CA ARG A 297 -21.66 22.65 -15.30
C ARG A 297 -22.72 22.73 -14.20
N GLY A 298 -22.85 23.86 -13.50
CA GLY A 298 -23.79 24.04 -12.39
C GLY A 298 -23.45 23.24 -11.14
N ILE A 299 -22.20 22.76 -11.02
CA ILE A 299 -21.71 22.00 -9.86
C ILE A 299 -21.26 22.96 -8.76
N ALA A 300 -20.53 24.01 -9.14
CA ALA A 300 -20.11 25.09 -8.26
C ALA A 300 -21.01 26.32 -8.43
N ASP A 301 -21.22 27.05 -7.34
CA ASP A 301 -21.96 28.30 -7.31
C ASP A 301 -20.95 29.46 -7.18
N ASP A 302 -21.02 30.43 -8.10
CA ASP A 302 -20.13 31.58 -8.12
C ASP A 302 -20.71 32.73 -7.30
N GLU A 303 -20.20 32.94 -6.08
CA GLU A 303 -20.62 34.06 -5.24
C GLU A 303 -19.70 35.28 -5.33
N ARG A 304 -18.69 35.27 -6.20
CA ARG A 304 -17.77 36.41 -6.37
C ARG A 304 -18.47 37.73 -6.76
N PRO A 305 -19.53 37.74 -7.61
CA PRO A 305 -20.23 38.99 -7.96
C PRO A 305 -20.80 39.76 -6.75
N GLN A 306 -21.09 39.07 -5.65
CA GLN A 306 -21.59 39.62 -4.39
C GLN A 306 -20.50 39.72 -3.30
N GLY A 307 -19.22 39.63 -3.69
CA GLY A 307 -18.07 39.66 -2.77
C GLY A 307 -17.81 38.35 -2.02
N GLY A 308 -18.51 37.28 -2.40
CA GLY A 308 -18.39 35.95 -1.83
C GLY A 308 -17.31 35.09 -2.50
N ALA A 309 -17.33 33.80 -2.19
CA ALA A 309 -16.38 32.80 -2.65
C ALA A 309 -16.98 31.94 -3.79
N VAL A 310 -16.18 31.10 -4.44
CA VAL A 310 -16.75 30.02 -5.28
C VAL A 310 -16.90 28.78 -4.42
N ILE A 311 -18.12 28.25 -4.33
CA ILE A 311 -18.46 27.17 -3.40
C ILE A 311 -19.13 25.98 -4.08
N VAL A 312 -19.10 24.82 -3.42
CA VAL A 312 -19.89 23.64 -3.79
C VAL A 312 -20.67 23.18 -2.57
N LYS A 313 -21.99 23.08 -2.72
CA LYS A 313 -22.89 22.54 -1.71
C LYS A 313 -23.22 21.08 -2.04
N ILE A 314 -22.28 20.19 -1.76
CA ILE A 314 -22.35 18.77 -2.17
C ILE A 314 -23.66 18.11 -1.71
N ASP A 315 -24.08 18.37 -0.47
CA ASP A 315 -25.30 17.80 0.11
C ASP A 315 -26.55 18.18 -0.71
N GLU A 316 -26.67 19.44 -1.13
CA GLU A 316 -27.78 19.92 -1.97
C GLU A 316 -27.74 19.28 -3.36
N LYS A 317 -26.57 19.22 -4.00
CA LYS A 317 -26.40 18.63 -5.35
C LYS A 317 -26.68 17.12 -5.36
N LEU A 318 -26.50 16.44 -4.23
CA LEU A 318 -26.81 15.01 -4.05
C LEU A 318 -28.22 14.75 -3.48
N GLY A 319 -29.00 15.80 -3.17
CA GLY A 319 -30.33 15.65 -2.59
C GLY A 319 -30.35 15.08 -1.17
N LEU A 320 -29.26 15.26 -0.40
CA LEU A 320 -29.15 14.79 0.96
C LEU A 320 -29.96 15.69 1.90
N THR A 321 -30.80 15.08 2.74
CA THR A 321 -31.64 15.80 3.71
C THR A 321 -30.93 16.11 5.02
N LYS A 322 -29.80 15.45 5.28
CA LYS A 322 -28.93 15.69 6.44
C LYS A 322 -27.59 16.20 5.95
N GLU A 323 -27.10 17.26 6.59
CA GLU A 323 -25.76 17.80 6.33
C GLU A 323 -24.70 16.73 6.63
N LYS A 324 -23.87 16.44 5.63
CA LYS A 324 -22.77 15.47 5.72
C LYS A 324 -21.47 16.11 5.27
N TYR A 325 -21.48 16.71 4.09
CA TYR A 325 -20.27 17.24 3.46
C TYR A 325 -20.01 18.71 3.78
N ARG A 326 -21.00 19.45 4.29
CA ARG A 326 -20.93 20.91 4.50
C ARG A 326 -20.64 21.67 3.19
N THR A 327 -20.68 22.99 3.25
CA THR A 327 -20.30 23.84 2.11
C THR A 327 -18.78 23.84 1.92
N ASN A 328 -18.34 23.48 0.72
CA ASN A 328 -16.92 23.48 0.35
C ASN A 328 -16.56 24.76 -0.41
N VAL A 329 -15.45 25.38 -0.05
CA VAL A 329 -14.91 26.54 -0.79
C VAL A 329 -13.86 26.03 -1.78
N LEU A 330 -13.99 26.44 -3.05
CA LEU A 330 -13.02 26.14 -4.12
C LEU A 330 -12.06 27.32 -4.37
N LEU A 331 -12.60 28.53 -4.44
CA LEU A 331 -11.82 29.77 -4.51
C LEU A 331 -12.31 30.73 -3.45
N ARG A 332 -11.39 31.41 -2.76
CA ARG A 332 -11.73 32.55 -1.91
C ARG A 332 -12.22 33.74 -2.75
N SER A 333 -12.79 34.75 -2.10
CA SER A 333 -13.25 35.98 -2.75
C SER A 333 -12.11 36.76 -3.43
N ASP A 334 -10.88 36.62 -2.94
CA ASP A 334 -9.66 37.19 -3.54
C ASP A 334 -9.10 36.37 -4.71
N GLY A 335 -9.76 35.26 -5.08
CA GLY A 335 -9.33 34.37 -6.16
C GLY A 335 -8.25 33.36 -5.77
N THR A 336 -7.86 33.28 -4.49
CA THR A 336 -6.87 32.31 -4.00
C THR A 336 -7.43 30.89 -4.04
N SER A 337 -6.67 29.97 -4.60
CA SER A 337 -6.97 28.53 -4.64
C SER A 337 -6.86 27.87 -3.26
N LEU A 338 -7.53 26.74 -3.10
CA LEU A 338 -7.50 25.91 -1.89
C LEU A 338 -7.05 24.49 -2.23
N TYR A 339 -6.61 23.74 -1.22
CA TYR A 339 -6.16 22.35 -1.39
C TYR A 339 -7.19 21.49 -2.14
N LEU A 340 -8.48 21.63 -1.82
CA LEU A 340 -9.54 20.86 -2.48
C LEU A 340 -9.54 21.08 -3.99
N THR A 341 -9.38 22.32 -4.43
CA THR A 341 -9.34 22.66 -5.86
C THR A 341 -8.11 22.08 -6.55
N LYS A 342 -6.96 22.06 -5.86
CA LYS A 342 -5.71 21.46 -6.36
C LYS A 342 -5.83 19.95 -6.47
N ASP A 343 -6.44 19.29 -5.50
CA ASP A 343 -6.67 17.84 -5.56
C ASP A 343 -7.65 17.45 -6.67
N LEU A 344 -8.68 18.26 -6.93
CA LEU A 344 -9.56 18.08 -8.07
C LEU A 344 -8.81 18.23 -9.40
N ALA A 345 -7.89 19.20 -9.48
CA ALA A 345 -7.03 19.40 -10.64
C ALA A 345 -6.09 18.22 -10.87
N LEU A 346 -5.43 17.77 -9.81
CA LEU A 346 -4.56 16.63 -9.88
C LEU A 346 -5.34 15.36 -10.27
N ALA A 347 -6.53 15.13 -9.70
CA ALA A 347 -7.36 13.98 -10.05
C ALA A 347 -7.73 13.96 -11.54
N LYS A 348 -8.09 15.12 -12.13
CA LYS A 348 -8.33 15.24 -13.57
C LYS A 348 -7.09 14.85 -14.38
N VAL A 349 -5.90 15.35 -14.01
CA VAL A 349 -4.63 14.99 -14.65
C VAL A 349 -4.40 13.47 -14.58
N LYS A 350 -4.59 12.84 -13.42
CA LYS A 350 -4.45 11.38 -13.26
C LYS A 350 -5.37 10.60 -14.19
N PHE A 351 -6.64 11.00 -14.28
CA PHE A 351 -7.63 10.29 -15.09
C PHE A 351 -7.42 10.49 -16.59
N GLU A 352 -7.10 11.70 -17.02
CA GLU A 352 -7.02 12.05 -18.44
C GLU A 352 -5.62 11.78 -19.02
N GLN A 353 -4.55 12.18 -18.34
CA GLN A 353 -3.20 12.03 -18.87
C GLN A 353 -2.63 10.63 -18.64
N TYR A 354 -2.89 10.05 -17.46
CA TYR A 354 -2.33 8.75 -17.08
C TYR A 354 -3.30 7.59 -17.31
N GLN A 355 -4.55 7.88 -17.69
CA GLN A 355 -5.61 6.90 -17.95
C GLN A 355 -5.81 5.97 -16.74
N VAL A 356 -5.76 6.54 -15.54
CA VAL A 356 -5.97 5.82 -14.28
C VAL A 356 -7.42 5.37 -14.20
N ASP A 357 -7.65 4.10 -13.89
CA ASP A 357 -8.98 3.54 -13.63
C ASP A 357 -9.33 3.58 -12.13
N ARG A 358 -8.33 3.40 -11.26
CA ARG A 358 -8.44 3.39 -9.80
C ARG A 358 -7.32 4.21 -9.18
N SER A 359 -7.67 5.13 -8.28
CA SER A 359 -6.68 5.99 -7.60
C SER A 359 -6.74 5.76 -6.10
N ILE A 360 -5.64 5.26 -5.53
CA ILE A 360 -5.49 5.02 -4.10
C ILE A 360 -4.66 6.16 -3.50
N TYR A 361 -5.24 6.84 -2.52
CA TYR A 361 -4.64 7.97 -1.80
C TYR A 361 -4.20 7.48 -0.43
N VAL A 362 -2.90 7.37 -0.20
CA VAL A 362 -2.34 6.98 1.11
C VAL A 362 -2.15 8.25 1.93
N VAL A 363 -3.14 8.60 2.75
CA VAL A 363 -3.21 9.90 3.42
C VAL A 363 -3.66 9.71 4.88
N ASP A 364 -3.20 10.57 5.78
CA ASP A 364 -3.55 10.54 7.19
C ASP A 364 -5.09 10.57 7.41
N VAL A 365 -5.59 9.79 8.37
CA VAL A 365 -7.04 9.68 8.67
C VAL A 365 -7.70 11.02 9.02
N ARG A 366 -6.94 12.02 9.47
CA ARG A 366 -7.46 13.37 9.75
C ARG A 366 -7.94 14.10 8.49
N GLN A 367 -7.51 13.66 7.30
CA GLN A 367 -7.94 14.23 6.02
C GLN A 367 -9.08 13.43 5.35
N SER A 368 -9.68 12.45 6.05
CA SER A 368 -10.75 11.60 5.50
C SER A 368 -11.92 12.42 4.93
N MET A 369 -12.39 13.43 5.65
CA MET A 369 -13.53 14.25 5.19
C MET A 369 -13.19 15.02 3.92
N HIS A 370 -11.98 15.57 3.84
CA HIS A 370 -11.49 16.30 2.68
C HIS A 370 -11.48 15.43 1.41
N LEU A 371 -10.93 14.21 1.50
CA LEU A 371 -10.93 13.28 0.37
C LEU A 371 -12.34 12.80 0.01
N GLN A 372 -13.21 12.56 1.00
CA GLN A 372 -14.61 12.22 0.74
C GLN A 372 -15.35 13.34 -0.01
N GLN A 373 -15.07 14.61 0.31
CA GLN A 373 -15.61 15.76 -0.41
C GLN A 373 -15.05 15.83 -1.84
N ALA A 374 -13.74 15.65 -2.02
CA ALA A 374 -13.10 15.61 -3.34
C ALA A 374 -13.72 14.52 -4.22
N PHE A 375 -13.87 13.29 -3.72
CA PHE A 375 -14.46 12.18 -4.47
C PHE A 375 -15.92 12.42 -4.83
N ALA A 376 -16.69 13.04 -3.94
CA ALA A 376 -18.08 13.41 -4.22
C ALA A 376 -18.17 14.47 -5.33
N ILE A 377 -17.29 15.47 -5.33
CA ILE A 377 -17.23 16.48 -6.39
C ILE A 377 -16.79 15.85 -7.72
N LEU A 378 -15.79 14.95 -7.72
CA LEU A 378 -15.38 14.23 -8.93
C LEU A 378 -16.52 13.39 -9.52
N LYS A 379 -17.35 12.78 -8.66
CA LYS A 379 -18.56 12.06 -9.08
C LYS A 379 -19.58 12.99 -9.73
N LEU A 380 -19.88 14.13 -9.10
CA LEU A 380 -20.76 15.17 -9.66
C LEU A 380 -20.23 15.73 -10.99
N TRP A 381 -18.91 15.80 -11.14
CA TRP A 381 -18.23 16.26 -12.35
C TRP A 381 -18.27 15.24 -13.50
N GLY A 382 -18.69 13.99 -13.21
CA GLY A 382 -18.90 12.95 -14.22
C GLY A 382 -17.71 12.02 -14.45
N PHE A 383 -16.69 12.06 -13.58
CA PHE A 383 -15.60 11.09 -13.64
C PHE A 383 -16.04 9.73 -13.08
N LYS A 384 -16.16 8.73 -13.95
CA LYS A 384 -16.49 7.34 -13.56
C LYS A 384 -15.48 6.75 -12.56
N GLN A 385 -14.23 7.20 -12.64
CA GLN A 385 -13.13 6.81 -11.76
C GLN A 385 -13.37 7.19 -10.30
N ALA A 386 -14.23 8.19 -10.03
CA ALA A 386 -14.53 8.63 -8.67
C ALA A 386 -15.08 7.49 -7.79
N GLU A 387 -15.76 6.50 -8.37
CA GLU A 387 -16.26 5.31 -7.66
C GLU A 387 -15.14 4.32 -7.27
N LYS A 388 -13.96 4.50 -7.87
CA LYS A 388 -12.75 3.72 -7.64
C LYS A 388 -11.62 4.58 -7.03
N CYS A 389 -11.95 5.77 -6.54
CA CYS A 389 -11.05 6.51 -5.67
C CYS A 389 -11.14 5.93 -4.25
N PHE A 390 -10.00 5.56 -3.69
CA PHE A 390 -9.93 4.97 -2.36
C PHE A 390 -8.97 5.76 -1.47
N HIS A 391 -9.41 6.06 -0.25
CA HIS A 391 -8.56 6.65 0.77
C HIS A 391 -8.03 5.54 1.67
N LEU A 392 -6.75 5.19 1.51
CA LEU A 392 -6.05 4.35 2.46
C LEU A 392 -5.59 5.24 3.63
N GLY A 393 -6.46 5.34 4.63
CA GLY A 393 -6.21 6.06 5.87
C GLY A 393 -5.05 5.46 6.65
N TYR A 394 -4.23 6.31 7.28
CA TYR A 394 -3.31 5.85 8.31
C TYR A 394 -3.27 6.79 9.53
N GLY A 395 -3.04 6.23 10.72
CA GLY A 395 -2.88 6.97 11.98
C GLY A 395 -1.56 7.74 12.02
N PHE A 396 -1.47 8.75 12.87
CA PHE A 396 -0.23 9.53 12.94
C PHE A 396 0.83 8.85 13.80
N VAL A 397 2.06 9.32 13.70
CA VAL A 397 3.16 8.89 14.56
C VAL A 397 3.40 9.95 15.64
N SER A 398 3.42 9.55 16.89
CA SER A 398 3.75 10.37 18.06
C SER A 398 5.02 9.86 18.74
N LEU A 399 5.54 10.63 19.70
CA LEU A 399 6.64 10.23 20.57
C LEU A 399 6.10 10.01 21.99
N PRO A 400 6.83 9.31 22.87
CA PRO A 400 6.45 9.17 24.28
C PRO A 400 6.21 10.52 24.98
N GLU A 401 6.92 11.57 24.56
CA GLU A 401 6.81 12.94 25.09
C GLU A 401 5.68 13.76 24.43
N GLY A 402 4.89 13.13 23.54
CA GLY A 402 3.73 13.71 22.88
C GLY A 402 3.85 13.83 21.36
N ALA A 403 2.95 14.60 20.75
CA ALA A 403 2.89 14.75 19.29
C ALA A 403 4.16 15.42 18.72
N MET A 404 4.61 14.94 17.55
CA MET A 404 5.66 15.59 16.77
C MET A 404 5.19 16.96 16.27
N SER A 405 6.13 17.91 16.17
CA SER A 405 5.85 19.26 15.71
C SER A 405 7.04 19.85 14.97
N ALA A 406 6.87 20.09 13.66
CA ALA A 406 7.84 20.80 12.84
C ALA A 406 8.09 22.22 13.37
N ARG A 407 7.04 22.95 13.80
CA ARG A 407 7.17 24.31 14.34
C ARG A 407 8.02 24.37 15.61
N ARG A 408 7.91 23.37 16.49
CA ARG A 408 8.69 23.29 17.74
C ARG A 408 10.03 22.56 17.56
N GLY A 409 10.36 22.09 16.35
CA GLY A 409 11.55 21.27 16.08
C GLY A 409 11.53 19.89 16.76
N ARG A 410 10.37 19.43 17.24
CA ARG A 410 10.20 18.13 17.89
C ARG A 410 9.84 17.09 16.83
N VAL A 411 10.84 16.66 16.06
CA VAL A 411 10.69 15.64 15.02
C VAL A 411 11.82 14.62 15.13
N VAL A 412 11.54 13.37 14.77
CA VAL A 412 12.56 12.32 14.67
C VAL A 412 12.88 12.13 13.19
N VAL A 413 14.03 12.64 12.77
CA VAL A 413 14.50 12.58 11.38
C VAL A 413 14.75 11.12 11.00
N PHE A 414 14.31 10.74 9.80
CA PHE A 414 14.42 9.34 9.35
C PHE A 414 15.88 8.89 9.23
N LYS A 415 16.75 9.74 8.69
CA LYS A 415 18.16 9.39 8.46
C LYS A 415 18.86 9.02 9.77
N ASP A 416 18.62 9.78 10.83
CA ASP A 416 19.18 9.50 12.16
C ASP A 416 18.72 8.13 12.69
N VAL A 417 17.45 7.79 12.49
CA VAL A 417 16.90 6.47 12.87
C VAL A 417 17.52 5.35 12.03
N ALA A 418 17.68 5.57 10.72
CA ALA A 418 18.28 4.59 9.82
C ALA A 418 19.74 4.32 10.16
N ASP A 419 20.51 5.36 10.49
CA ASP A 419 21.90 5.25 10.90
C ASP A 419 22.05 4.53 12.24
N GLU A 420 21.20 4.88 13.21
CA GLU A 420 21.14 4.18 14.50
C GLU A 420 20.78 2.69 14.31
N ALA A 421 19.84 2.38 13.41
CA ALA A 421 19.47 1.01 13.09
C ALA A 421 20.62 0.20 12.46
N GLU A 422 21.38 0.82 11.54
CA GLU A 422 22.59 0.21 10.98
C GLU A 422 23.63 -0.04 12.08
N GLN A 423 23.89 0.94 12.95
CA GLN A 423 24.88 0.81 14.03
C GLN A 423 24.51 -0.31 15.01
N ARG A 424 23.24 -0.40 15.42
CA ARG A 424 22.75 -1.48 16.30
C ARG A 424 22.88 -2.84 15.64
N ALA A 425 22.55 -2.94 14.35
CA ALA A 425 22.70 -4.18 13.60
C ALA A 425 24.17 -4.58 13.46
N LEU A 426 25.09 -3.64 13.18
CA LEU A 426 26.53 -3.89 13.14
C LEU A 426 27.06 -4.41 14.48
N ALA A 427 26.63 -3.81 15.59
CA ALA A 427 27.00 -4.23 16.93
C ALA A 427 26.48 -5.64 17.25
N ALA A 428 25.24 -5.94 16.86
CA ALA A 428 24.63 -7.26 17.06
C ALA A 428 25.27 -8.36 16.18
N MET A 429 25.83 -8.01 15.02
CA MET A 429 26.44 -8.98 14.12
C MET A 429 27.71 -9.64 14.71
N GLY A 430 28.51 -8.95 15.54
CA GLY A 430 29.56 -9.53 16.41
C GLY A 430 30.56 -10.56 15.81
N GLU A 431 31.44 -11.14 16.65
CA GLU A 431 32.56 -12.04 16.26
C GLU A 431 32.16 -13.37 15.58
N ARG A 432 30.86 -13.66 15.43
CA ARG A 432 30.34 -14.92 14.87
C ARG A 432 30.24 -14.94 13.35
N THR A 433 30.65 -13.85 12.70
CA THR A 433 30.63 -13.72 11.25
C THR A 433 32.00 -14.12 10.69
N PRO A 434 32.09 -14.95 9.62
CA PRO A 434 33.33 -15.19 8.90
C PRO A 434 34.01 -13.86 8.49
N GLU A 435 35.32 -13.87 8.23
CA GLU A 435 36.00 -12.69 7.67
C GLU A 435 35.23 -12.19 6.44
N MET A 436 34.60 -11.03 6.57
CA MET A 436 33.79 -10.37 5.56
C MET A 436 34.26 -8.93 5.44
N PRO A 437 34.39 -8.39 4.21
CA PRO A 437 34.70 -6.99 4.02
C PRO A 437 33.76 -6.06 4.80
N GLU A 438 34.30 -4.98 5.38
CA GLU A 438 33.51 -4.03 6.16
C GLU A 438 32.35 -3.43 5.34
N SER A 439 32.57 -3.20 4.05
CA SER A 439 31.54 -2.72 3.12
C SER A 439 30.34 -3.66 3.02
N GLU A 440 30.58 -4.97 2.93
CA GLU A 440 29.51 -5.97 2.87
C GLU A 440 28.79 -6.10 4.21
N ARG A 441 29.53 -6.01 5.34
CA ARG A 441 28.94 -6.00 6.69
C ARG A 441 27.97 -4.84 6.88
N ARG A 442 28.32 -3.64 6.41
CA ARG A 442 27.45 -2.45 6.48
C ARG A 442 26.17 -2.62 5.66
N ILE A 443 26.28 -3.18 4.44
CA ILE A 443 25.10 -3.46 3.60
C ILE A 443 24.13 -4.40 4.32
N ILE A 444 24.64 -5.49 4.91
CA ILE A 444 23.81 -6.45 5.64
C ILE A 444 23.18 -5.80 6.88
N ALA A 445 23.96 -5.04 7.64
CA ALA A 445 23.46 -4.35 8.83
C ALA A 445 22.35 -3.35 8.48
N GLN A 446 22.51 -2.60 7.38
CA GLN A 446 21.49 -1.69 6.87
C GLN A 446 20.21 -2.45 6.49
N GLN A 447 20.32 -3.60 5.80
CA GLN A 447 19.16 -4.44 5.46
C GLN A 447 18.43 -4.97 6.70
N ILE A 448 19.16 -5.34 7.75
CA ILE A 448 18.59 -5.79 9.03
C ILE A 448 17.88 -4.64 9.74
N GLY A 449 18.56 -3.50 9.89
CA GLY A 449 18.01 -2.32 10.56
C GLY A 449 16.77 -1.77 9.87
N LEU A 450 16.80 -1.61 8.54
CA LEU A 450 15.64 -1.18 7.76
C LEU A 450 14.52 -2.23 7.78
N GLY A 451 14.86 -3.52 7.78
CA GLY A 451 13.89 -4.60 7.94
C GLY A 451 13.13 -4.52 9.26
N ALA A 452 13.84 -4.25 10.36
CA ALA A 452 13.24 -4.03 11.68
C ALA A 452 12.29 -2.82 11.66
N LEU A 453 12.77 -1.69 11.14
CA LEU A 453 11.99 -0.45 11.08
C LEU A 453 10.71 -0.59 10.23
N LYS A 454 10.84 -1.16 9.03
CA LYS A 454 9.68 -1.39 8.13
C LYS A 454 8.67 -2.31 8.79
N TYR A 455 9.13 -3.41 9.39
CA TYR A 455 8.23 -4.35 10.05
C TYR A 455 7.51 -3.72 11.25
N ALA A 456 8.23 -2.98 12.10
CA ALA A 456 7.63 -2.30 13.25
C ALA A 456 6.49 -1.36 12.83
N LEU A 457 6.68 -0.61 11.74
CA LEU A 457 5.66 0.30 11.20
C LEU A 457 4.48 -0.42 10.53
N LEU A 458 4.73 -1.55 9.85
CA LEU A 458 3.71 -2.34 9.14
C LEU A 458 2.93 -3.31 10.05
N SER A 459 3.50 -3.72 11.18
CA SER A 459 2.85 -4.65 12.12
C SER A 459 1.69 -4.05 12.90
N VAL A 460 1.55 -2.72 12.85
CA VAL A 460 0.45 -1.98 13.47
C VAL A 460 -0.61 -1.72 12.42
N ASP A 461 -1.87 -1.97 12.77
CA ASP A 461 -3.04 -1.62 11.95
C ASP A 461 -2.91 -0.18 11.43
N ASN A 462 -3.13 0.00 10.13
CA ASN A 462 -2.88 1.27 9.46
C ASN A 462 -3.66 2.41 10.11
N ASN A 463 -4.90 2.19 10.57
CA ASN A 463 -5.74 3.24 11.15
C ASN A 463 -5.38 3.61 12.60
N LYS A 464 -4.50 2.86 13.27
CA LYS A 464 -4.08 3.15 14.64
C LYS A 464 -2.90 4.11 14.67
N ASP A 465 -2.89 5.01 15.66
CA ASP A 465 -1.72 5.84 15.93
C ASP A 465 -0.57 4.99 16.46
N ILE A 466 0.67 5.39 16.13
CA ILE A 466 1.89 4.73 16.61
C ILE A 466 2.60 5.68 17.56
N VAL A 467 2.84 5.23 18.79
CA VAL A 467 3.82 5.87 19.68
C VAL A 467 5.18 5.30 19.32
N PHE A 468 6.00 6.07 18.61
CA PHE A 468 7.29 5.60 18.12
C PHE A 468 8.34 5.67 19.22
N ASN A 469 8.86 4.50 19.59
CA ASN A 469 10.02 4.34 20.44
C ASN A 469 11.12 3.62 19.62
N ILE A 470 12.31 4.22 19.55
CA ILE A 470 13.41 3.70 18.74
C ILE A 470 13.95 2.36 19.26
N ASP A 471 13.95 2.14 20.58
CA ASP A 471 14.44 0.90 21.19
C ASP A 471 13.48 -0.26 20.92
N GLU A 472 12.17 0.01 20.97
CA GLU A 472 11.16 -0.98 20.62
C GLU A 472 11.16 -1.28 19.12
N ALA A 473 11.23 -0.24 18.28
CA ALA A 473 11.19 -0.38 16.82
C ALA A 473 12.41 -1.12 16.25
N LEU A 474 13.56 -1.03 16.92
CA LEU A 474 14.82 -1.64 16.52
C LEU A 474 15.19 -2.88 17.36
N ASN A 475 14.21 -3.45 18.08
CA ASN A 475 14.41 -4.72 18.78
C ASN A 475 14.55 -5.87 17.77
N PHE A 476 15.52 -6.76 18.00
CA PHE A 476 15.79 -7.92 17.15
C PHE A 476 15.12 -9.21 17.65
N GLU A 477 14.56 -9.21 18.86
CA GLU A 477 13.89 -10.36 19.47
C GLU A 477 12.36 -10.30 19.30
N GLY A 478 11.73 -11.47 19.19
CA GLY A 478 10.27 -11.59 19.04
C GLY A 478 9.78 -11.55 17.59
N HIS A 479 8.58 -11.00 17.38
CA HIS A 479 7.95 -10.88 16.06
C HIS A 479 8.49 -9.64 15.34
N THR A 480 9.62 -9.77 14.66
CA THR A 480 10.36 -8.64 14.07
C THR A 480 10.78 -8.94 12.62
N GLY A 481 11.14 -7.89 11.87
CA GLY A 481 11.72 -8.05 10.53
C GLY A 481 12.99 -8.93 10.51
N PRO A 482 13.95 -8.71 11.44
CA PRO A 482 15.15 -9.54 11.56
C PRO A 482 14.86 -11.00 11.89
N TYR A 483 13.79 -11.30 12.63
CA TYR A 483 13.36 -12.68 12.85
C TYR A 483 13.00 -13.37 11.53
N ILE A 484 12.24 -12.71 10.66
CA ILE A 484 11.85 -13.24 9.34
C ILE A 484 13.09 -13.41 8.44
N GLN A 485 13.99 -12.43 8.44
CA GLN A 485 15.24 -12.50 7.67
C GLN A 485 16.13 -13.66 8.14
N ASN A 486 16.25 -13.88 9.46
CA ASN A 486 17.00 -15.00 10.03
C ASN A 486 16.36 -16.35 9.66
N ALA A 487 15.03 -16.44 9.65
CA ALA A 487 14.33 -17.65 9.19
C ALA A 487 14.69 -17.99 7.73
N TYR A 488 14.73 -16.99 6.84
CA TYR A 488 15.20 -17.16 5.46
C TYR A 488 16.66 -17.62 5.39
N VAL A 489 17.56 -16.96 6.12
CA VAL A 489 19.00 -17.32 6.15
C VAL A 489 19.21 -18.74 6.65
N ARG A 490 18.45 -19.18 7.67
CA ARG A 490 18.48 -20.55 8.19
C ARG A 490 18.02 -21.55 7.14
N ALA A 491 16.89 -21.29 6.47
CA ALA A 491 16.40 -22.16 5.39
C ALA A 491 17.43 -22.28 4.25
N ALA A 492 18.00 -21.15 3.80
CA ALA A 492 19.06 -21.14 2.79
C ALA A 492 20.33 -21.88 3.25
N SER A 493 20.68 -21.80 4.53
CA SER A 493 21.81 -22.53 5.11
C SER A 493 21.59 -24.05 5.12
N ILE A 494 20.37 -24.51 5.44
CA ILE A 494 20.01 -25.93 5.36
C ILE A 494 20.15 -26.43 3.92
N LEU A 495 19.65 -25.68 2.94
CA LEU A 495 19.77 -26.03 1.52
C LEU A 495 21.23 -26.08 1.05
N ARG A 496 22.09 -25.16 1.50
CA ARG A 496 23.53 -25.21 1.17
C ARG A 496 24.21 -26.44 1.77
N LYS A 497 23.84 -26.83 2.99
CA LYS A 497 24.42 -27.98 3.71
C LYS A 497 23.92 -29.33 3.19
N SER A 498 22.72 -29.38 2.61
CA SER A 498 22.14 -30.62 2.12
C SER A 498 22.77 -31.11 0.82
N ASN A 499 23.65 -30.32 0.17
CA ASN A 499 24.26 -30.63 -1.14
C ASN A 499 23.24 -30.99 -2.23
N VAL A 500 21.97 -30.61 -2.07
CA VAL A 500 20.94 -30.79 -3.09
C VAL A 500 21.17 -29.73 -4.15
N GLU A 501 21.56 -30.12 -5.36
CA GLU A 501 21.68 -29.20 -6.48
C GLU A 501 20.32 -28.54 -6.74
N ARG A 502 20.26 -27.21 -6.62
CA ARG A 502 19.13 -26.44 -7.14
C ARG A 502 19.02 -26.75 -8.63
N GLN A 503 17.91 -27.37 -9.04
CA GLN A 503 17.54 -27.31 -10.46
C GLN A 503 17.38 -25.83 -10.81
N LYS A 504 18.33 -25.29 -11.57
CA LYS A 504 18.34 -23.88 -11.96
C LYS A 504 17.15 -23.61 -12.88
N SER A 505 16.07 -23.05 -12.36
CA SER A 505 15.37 -21.98 -13.07
C SER A 505 16.30 -20.75 -13.10
N GLY A 506 16.24 -19.95 -14.16
CA GLY A 506 17.30 -19.03 -14.61
C GLY A 506 17.96 -18.13 -13.53
N ALA A 507 19.26 -17.88 -13.73
CA ALA A 507 20.09 -17.08 -12.83
C ALA A 507 19.57 -15.64 -12.65
N PHE A 508 19.70 -15.15 -11.42
CA PHE A 508 19.36 -13.78 -11.01
C PHE A 508 20.56 -12.84 -11.13
N ASP A 509 20.29 -11.61 -11.58
CA ASP A 509 21.15 -10.44 -11.43
C ASP A 509 20.57 -9.53 -10.31
N PRO A 510 21.29 -9.33 -9.19
CA PRO A 510 20.87 -8.45 -8.09
C PRO A 510 20.71 -6.97 -8.47
N SER A 511 21.22 -6.55 -9.63
CA SER A 511 21.19 -5.15 -10.07
C SER A 511 19.91 -4.76 -10.82
N THR A 512 19.05 -5.71 -11.19
CA THR A 512 17.72 -5.36 -11.71
C THR A 512 16.81 -5.04 -10.53
N SER A 513 16.63 -3.75 -10.26
CA SER A 513 15.44 -3.26 -9.57
C SER A 513 14.19 -3.88 -10.21
N PHE A 514 13.06 -3.87 -9.49
CA PHE A 514 11.73 -4.12 -10.07
C PHE A 514 11.44 -3.03 -11.13
N VAL A 515 12.15 -3.06 -12.26
CA VAL A 515 11.92 -2.21 -13.42
C VAL A 515 10.74 -2.82 -14.17
N PRO A 516 9.75 -2.01 -14.59
CA PRO A 516 8.62 -2.50 -15.35
C PRO A 516 9.12 -3.20 -16.63
N ARG A 517 8.82 -4.50 -16.76
CA ARG A 517 8.83 -5.13 -18.07
C ARG A 517 7.62 -4.58 -18.82
N THR A 518 7.87 -3.70 -19.79
CA THR A 518 6.85 -3.15 -20.68
C THR A 518 6.04 -4.27 -21.36
N PRO A 519 4.76 -4.02 -21.73
CA PRO A 519 3.89 -5.04 -22.34
C PRO A 519 4.38 -5.60 -23.68
N ALA A 520 5.41 -4.99 -24.29
CA ALA A 520 5.88 -5.32 -25.62
C ALA A 520 6.83 -6.53 -25.71
N ALA A 521 7.25 -7.13 -24.60
CA ALA A 521 8.16 -8.28 -24.59
C ALA A 521 7.46 -9.61 -24.26
N ARG A 522 6.27 -9.86 -24.82
CA ARG A 522 5.78 -11.24 -24.99
C ARG A 522 6.37 -11.82 -26.27
N ARG A 523 7.62 -12.29 -26.21
CA ARG A 523 8.01 -13.43 -27.04
C ARG A 523 8.13 -14.63 -26.12
N CYS A 524 7.09 -15.45 -26.20
CA CYS A 524 7.10 -16.83 -25.74
C CYS A 524 8.19 -17.54 -26.57
N GLU A 525 9.42 -17.54 -26.08
CA GLU A 525 10.39 -18.54 -26.51
C GLU A 525 10.04 -19.83 -25.76
N THR A 526 9.23 -20.64 -26.45
CA THR A 526 9.06 -22.06 -26.13
C THR A 526 10.42 -22.74 -26.26
N ALA A 527 11.22 -22.74 -25.20
CA ALA A 527 12.34 -23.65 -25.07
C ALA A 527 11.79 -25.05 -24.79
N SER A 528 11.52 -25.77 -25.89
CA SER A 528 11.23 -27.19 -25.87
C SER A 528 12.52 -27.97 -25.59
N SER A 529 12.73 -28.31 -24.31
CA SER A 529 13.49 -29.49 -23.89
C SER A 529 12.92 -29.86 -22.52
N GLY A 530 12.06 -30.85 -22.37
CA GLY A 530 12.24 -32.20 -22.90
C GLY A 530 12.47 -33.21 -21.77
N GLN A 531 11.79 -33.07 -20.63
CA GLN A 531 11.35 -34.15 -19.74
C GLN A 531 10.41 -33.52 -18.69
N ALA A 532 9.11 -33.82 -18.77
CA ALA A 532 8.23 -33.60 -17.64
C ALA A 532 8.78 -34.49 -16.51
N LEU A 533 9.36 -33.87 -15.48
CA LEU A 533 9.77 -34.56 -14.26
C LEU A 533 8.58 -35.41 -13.81
N ARG A 534 8.76 -36.74 -13.82
CA ARG A 534 7.74 -37.63 -13.25
C ARG A 534 7.62 -37.25 -11.78
N PRO A 535 6.40 -37.00 -11.27
CA PRO A 535 6.22 -36.65 -9.87
C PRO A 535 6.72 -37.80 -9.01
N VAL A 536 7.76 -37.54 -8.21
CA VAL A 536 8.28 -38.49 -7.23
C VAL A 536 7.44 -38.30 -5.95
N PRO A 537 6.77 -39.33 -5.42
CA PRO A 537 6.10 -39.22 -4.13
C PRO A 537 7.13 -38.93 -3.03
N PHE A 538 6.70 -38.33 -1.91
CA PHE A 538 7.56 -38.25 -0.74
C PHE A 538 8.00 -39.67 -0.34
N ASP A 539 9.29 -39.84 -0.08
CA ASP A 539 9.89 -41.09 0.38
C ASP A 539 9.73 -41.29 1.90
N TYR A 540 9.03 -40.37 2.58
CA TYR A 540 8.72 -40.40 4.00
C TYR A 540 7.31 -39.86 4.29
N GLU A 541 6.79 -40.15 5.48
CA GLU A 541 5.52 -39.58 5.94
C GLU A 541 5.71 -38.16 6.46
N LEU A 542 4.89 -37.23 5.97
CA LEU A 542 4.92 -35.84 6.40
C LEU A 542 4.50 -35.70 7.87
N THR A 543 5.31 -34.98 8.63
CA THR A 543 5.01 -34.60 10.01
C THR A 543 3.93 -33.52 10.06
N THR A 544 3.23 -33.40 11.19
CA THR A 544 2.21 -32.36 11.39
C THR A 544 2.72 -30.94 11.12
N HIS A 545 3.97 -30.65 11.48
CA HIS A 545 4.58 -29.34 11.27
C HIS A 545 4.83 -29.06 9.78
N GLU A 546 5.26 -30.06 9.00
CA GLU A 546 5.44 -29.90 7.56
C GLU A 546 4.11 -29.66 6.86
N VAL A 547 3.06 -30.39 7.25
CA VAL A 547 1.71 -30.19 6.70
C VAL A 547 1.21 -28.78 7.01
N GLN A 548 1.41 -28.28 8.23
CA GLN A 548 1.05 -26.90 8.61
C GLN A 548 1.84 -25.84 7.83
N LEU A 549 3.14 -26.04 7.61
CA LEU A 549 3.97 -25.13 6.82
C LEU A 549 3.50 -25.09 5.36
N ILE A 550 3.21 -26.25 4.79
CA ILE A 550 2.69 -26.37 3.42
C ILE A 550 1.31 -25.71 3.29
N ASP A 551 0.46 -25.84 4.31
CA ASP A 551 -0.84 -25.15 4.35
C ASP A 551 -0.66 -23.64 4.31
N LEU A 552 0.25 -23.09 5.13
CA LEU A 552 0.58 -21.67 5.14
C LEU A 552 1.05 -21.19 3.75
N ILE A 553 1.95 -21.93 3.10
CA ILE A 553 2.44 -21.62 1.75
C ILE A 553 1.29 -21.67 0.74
N SER A 554 0.42 -22.68 0.82
CA SER A 554 -0.68 -22.87 -0.14
C SER A 554 -1.73 -21.74 -0.11
N ARG A 555 -1.82 -21.01 1.01
CA ARG A 555 -2.74 -19.88 1.19
C ARG A 555 -2.19 -18.56 0.65
N PHE A 556 -0.90 -18.49 0.36
CA PHE A 556 -0.25 -17.26 -0.08
C PHE A 556 -0.92 -16.60 -1.30
N PRO A 557 -1.29 -17.31 -2.38
CA PRO A 557 -1.99 -16.70 -3.52
C PRO A 557 -3.32 -16.04 -3.12
N ALA A 558 -4.09 -16.68 -2.25
CA ALA A 558 -5.35 -16.14 -1.77
C ALA A 558 -5.15 -14.93 -0.85
N ALA A 559 -4.10 -14.93 -0.04
CA ALA A 559 -3.74 -13.79 0.81
C ALA A 559 -3.35 -12.56 -0.01
N VAL A 560 -2.62 -12.74 -1.11
CA VAL A 560 -2.30 -11.67 -2.07
C VAL A 560 -3.58 -11.10 -2.70
N GLU A 561 -4.45 -11.97 -3.21
CA GLU A 561 -5.69 -11.52 -3.84
C GLU A 561 -6.63 -10.84 -2.85
N GLN A 562 -6.72 -11.35 -1.62
CA GLN A 562 -7.47 -10.73 -0.54
C GLN A 562 -6.91 -9.33 -0.22
N ALA A 563 -5.59 -9.21 0.02
CA ALA A 563 -4.95 -7.95 0.37
C ALA A 563 -5.00 -6.89 -0.74
N ALA A 564 -5.18 -7.29 -2.01
CA ALA A 564 -5.37 -6.35 -3.11
C ALA A 564 -6.82 -5.91 -3.31
N ASN A 565 -7.78 -6.68 -2.78
CA ASN A 565 -9.21 -6.40 -2.89
C ASN A 565 -9.78 -5.67 -1.66
N GLU A 566 -9.23 -5.95 -0.48
CA GLU A 566 -9.45 -5.19 0.76
C GLU A 566 -8.79 -3.81 0.68
#